data_AF-A0A9P7AK29-F1
#
_entry.id   AF-A0A9P7AK29-F1
#
_cell.length_a   1.000
_cell.length_b   1.000
_cell.length_c   1.000
_cell.angle_alpha   90.00
_cell.angle_beta   90.00
_cell.angle_gamma   90.00
#
_symmetry.space_group_name_H-M   'P 1'
#
loop_
_entity.id
_entity.type
_entity.pdbx_description
1 polymer ?
#
loop_
_entity_poly.entity_id
_entity_poly.type
_entity_poly.pdbx_seq_one_letter_code
_entity_poly.pdbx_strand_id
1 'polypeptide(L)'
;MAEEQSWTLVRGALAGIADLANQYGSQGIDLHFLHQEHYHQNIKTSHEVQQIFDQMAPNGPETPTAAKLEELINTYLPLVERKFPRHNPIDIIVITDGVATDQQALPEVIVSAAQRLERSQVPEGMFGLQFVQIGTDAEAALALRALDDHLEQQYKVRDIVDTTPYDPQQGAFNTDYMLKILLGGVNKVLDNGGPVPSELLSIPVPYGPR
;
A
#
# COMPACT_ATOMS: atom_id res chain seq x y z
N MET A 1 16.26 -17.02 1.08
CA MET A 1 17.35 -16.06 1.36
C MET A 1 16.88 -14.63 1.15
N ALA A 2 16.69 -14.12 -0.08
CA ALA A 2 16.21 -12.74 -0.30
C ALA A 2 14.69 -12.58 -0.05
N GLU A 3 13.87 -13.49 -0.59
CA GLU A 3 12.40 -13.50 -0.40
C GLU A 3 11.99 -13.68 1.08
N GLU A 4 12.62 -14.63 1.78
CA GLU A 4 12.43 -14.85 3.22
C GLU A 4 12.82 -13.62 4.07
N GLN A 5 13.84 -12.87 3.62
CA GLN A 5 14.22 -11.62 4.23
C GLN A 5 13.17 -10.53 3.98
N SER A 6 12.68 -10.37 2.75
CA SER A 6 11.59 -9.44 2.41
C SER A 6 10.33 -9.74 3.21
N TRP A 7 9.93 -11.02 3.32
CA TRP A 7 8.77 -11.43 4.10
C TRP A 7 8.87 -11.02 5.57
N THR A 8 10.04 -11.22 6.17
CA THR A 8 10.31 -10.82 7.56
C THR A 8 10.26 -9.31 7.74
N LEU A 9 10.79 -8.54 6.78
CA LEU A 9 10.77 -7.08 6.81
C LEU A 9 9.36 -6.51 6.68
N VAL A 10 8.55 -7.03 5.74
CA VAL A 10 7.13 -6.63 5.58
C VAL A 10 6.34 -6.96 6.85
N ARG A 11 6.51 -8.17 7.40
CA ARG A 11 5.88 -8.58 8.67
C ARG A 11 6.17 -7.56 9.78
N GLY A 12 7.45 -7.22 9.97
CA GLY A 12 7.87 -6.28 11.02
C GLY A 12 7.33 -4.87 10.78
N ALA A 13 7.39 -4.39 9.54
CA ALA A 13 6.90 -3.06 9.18
C ALA A 13 5.39 -2.93 9.44
N LEU A 14 4.58 -3.85 8.92
CA LEU A 14 3.13 -3.86 9.08
C LEU A 14 2.69 -4.07 10.54
N ALA A 15 3.43 -4.88 11.31
CA ALA A 15 3.16 -5.06 12.73
C ALA A 15 3.28 -3.74 13.50
N GLY A 16 4.32 -2.95 13.22
CA GLY A 16 4.48 -1.63 13.83
C GLY A 16 3.44 -0.61 13.35
N ILE A 17 3.07 -0.65 12.06
CA ILE A 17 1.99 0.19 11.52
C ILE A 17 0.66 -0.09 12.21
N ALA A 18 0.31 -1.36 12.43
CA ALA A 18 -0.94 -1.73 13.12
C ALA A 18 -1.00 -1.15 14.54
N ASP A 19 0.08 -1.28 15.32
CA ASP A 19 0.15 -0.72 16.68
C ASP A 19 0.06 0.81 16.68
N LEU A 20 0.76 1.48 15.76
CA LEU A 20 0.70 2.94 15.62
C LEU A 20 -0.71 3.41 15.22
N ALA A 21 -1.29 2.81 14.17
CA ALA A 21 -2.61 3.16 13.70
C ALA A 21 -3.66 3.00 14.81
N ASN A 22 -3.57 1.93 15.61
CA ASN A 22 -4.47 1.71 16.75
C ASN A 22 -4.28 2.77 17.85
N GLN A 23 -3.05 3.20 18.14
CA GLN A 23 -2.79 4.30 19.08
C GLN A 23 -3.44 5.63 18.64
N TYR A 24 -3.52 5.87 17.33
CA TYR A 24 -4.18 7.05 16.75
C TYR A 24 -5.67 6.86 16.46
N GLY A 25 -6.30 5.77 16.94
CA GLY A 25 -7.74 5.55 16.85
C GLY A 25 -8.23 5.03 15.50
N SER A 26 -7.36 4.40 14.71
CA SER A 26 -7.74 3.73 13.47
C SER A 26 -8.76 2.60 13.72
N GLN A 27 -9.58 2.31 12.69
CA GLN A 27 -10.46 1.14 12.68
C GLN A 27 -9.68 -0.17 12.44
N GLY A 28 -8.39 -0.07 12.10
CA GLY A 28 -7.51 -1.19 11.79
C GLY A 28 -7.10 -1.20 10.32
N ILE A 29 -6.31 -2.20 9.93
CA ILE A 29 -5.93 -2.47 8.54
C ILE A 29 -6.57 -3.77 8.07
N ASP A 30 -6.98 -3.79 6.81
CA ASP A 30 -7.34 -5.03 6.13
C ASP A 30 -6.09 -5.55 5.41
N LEU A 31 -5.77 -6.84 5.58
CA LEU A 31 -4.59 -7.47 5.02
C LEU A 31 -4.99 -8.56 4.03
N HIS A 32 -4.58 -8.35 2.79
CA HIS A 32 -4.77 -9.26 1.66
C HIS A 32 -3.44 -9.85 1.23
N PHE A 33 -3.43 -11.13 0.85
CA PHE A 33 -2.30 -11.79 0.22
C PHE A 33 -2.67 -12.14 -1.21
N LEU A 34 -1.72 -12.00 -2.13
CA LEU A 34 -1.97 -12.04 -3.57
C LEU A 34 -2.64 -13.35 -4.03
N HIS A 35 -2.18 -14.48 -3.48
CA HIS A 35 -2.67 -15.82 -3.84
C HIS A 35 -3.70 -16.40 -2.87
N GLN A 36 -4.30 -15.56 -2.01
CA GLN A 36 -5.33 -15.99 -1.07
C GLN A 36 -6.67 -15.38 -1.44
N GLU A 37 -7.73 -16.19 -1.35
CA GLU A 37 -9.12 -15.73 -1.50
C GLU A 37 -9.63 -15.06 -0.23
N HIS A 38 -9.22 -15.57 0.93
CA HIS A 38 -9.60 -15.03 2.23
C HIS A 38 -8.61 -13.95 2.65
N TYR A 39 -9.12 -12.96 3.37
CA TYR A 39 -8.34 -11.85 3.90
C TYR A 39 -8.68 -11.60 5.37
N HIS A 40 -7.81 -10.86 6.03
CA HIS A 40 -7.95 -10.52 7.44
C HIS A 40 -8.39 -9.07 7.57
N GLN A 41 -9.41 -8.82 8.38
CA GLN A 41 -10.02 -7.48 8.50
C GLN A 41 -9.78 -6.84 9.85
N ASN A 42 -9.75 -5.51 9.87
CA ASN A 42 -9.68 -4.71 11.09
C ASN A 42 -8.55 -5.14 12.04
N ILE A 43 -7.37 -5.47 11.49
CA ILE A 43 -6.19 -5.83 12.28
C ILE A 43 -5.71 -4.58 13.02
N LYS A 44 -5.49 -4.70 14.32
CA LYS A 44 -5.17 -3.55 15.20
C LYS A 44 -3.88 -3.71 15.98
N THR A 45 -3.29 -4.89 15.98
CA THR A 45 -2.14 -5.17 16.83
C THR A 45 -1.01 -5.83 16.05
N SER A 46 0.22 -5.53 16.46
CA SER A 46 1.42 -6.20 15.98
C SER A 46 1.34 -7.73 16.16
N HIS A 47 0.75 -8.19 17.26
CA HIS A 47 0.54 -9.60 17.53
C HIS A 47 -0.35 -10.29 16.50
N GLU A 48 -1.49 -9.68 16.13
CA GLU A 48 -2.37 -10.22 15.09
C GLU A 48 -1.66 -10.31 13.73
N VAL A 49 -0.93 -9.25 13.33
CA VAL A 49 -0.11 -9.28 12.10
C VAL A 49 0.89 -10.43 12.16
N GLN A 50 1.61 -10.57 13.28
CA GLN A 50 2.60 -11.62 13.46
C GLN A 50 2.00 -13.02 13.31
N GLN A 51 0.84 -13.28 13.93
CA GLN A 51 0.14 -14.56 13.86
C GLN A 51 -0.37 -14.88 12.46
N ILE A 52 -0.83 -13.87 11.72
CA ILE A 52 -1.26 -14.04 10.33
C ILE A 52 -0.05 -14.45 9.47
N PHE A 53 1.07 -13.74 9.58
CA PHE A 53 2.29 -14.06 8.84
C PHE A 53 2.89 -15.43 9.21
N ASP A 54 2.72 -15.90 10.45
CA ASP A 54 3.18 -17.24 10.85
C ASP A 54 2.38 -18.38 10.19
N GLN A 55 1.17 -18.08 9.71
CA GLN A 55 0.29 -19.02 9.00
C GLN A 55 0.41 -18.94 7.48
N MET A 56 1.16 -17.96 6.98
CA MET A 56 1.25 -17.63 5.56
C MET A 56 2.68 -17.79 5.07
N ALA A 57 2.82 -18.20 3.82
CA ALA A 57 4.10 -18.20 3.12
C ALA A 57 3.88 -17.73 1.68
N PRO A 58 4.87 -17.05 1.07
CA PRO A 58 4.88 -16.83 -0.37
C PRO A 58 4.62 -18.13 -1.12
N ASN A 59 3.71 -18.09 -2.10
CA ASN A 59 3.30 -19.25 -2.86
C ASN A 59 2.97 -18.82 -4.29
N GLY A 60 3.19 -19.72 -5.25
CA GLY A 60 2.87 -19.50 -6.65
C GLY A 60 4.02 -18.85 -7.44
N PRO A 61 4.16 -19.18 -8.73
CA PRO A 61 5.21 -18.63 -9.58
C PRO A 61 4.84 -17.28 -10.22
N GLU A 62 3.58 -16.85 -10.04
CA GLU A 62 3.02 -15.67 -10.70
C GLU A 62 2.77 -14.55 -9.70
N THR A 63 2.71 -13.32 -10.21
CA THR A 63 2.42 -12.11 -9.43
C THR A 63 1.19 -11.43 -10.03
N PRO A 64 -0.02 -12.02 -9.92
CA PRO A 64 -1.26 -11.56 -10.58
C PRO A 64 -1.83 -10.29 -9.93
N THR A 65 -1.07 -9.21 -10.00
CA THR A 65 -1.33 -7.95 -9.29
C THR A 65 -2.54 -7.24 -9.86
N ALA A 66 -2.72 -7.21 -11.18
CA ALA A 66 -3.87 -6.55 -11.79
C ALA A 66 -5.17 -7.25 -11.40
N ALA A 67 -5.20 -8.58 -11.46
CA ALA A 67 -6.38 -9.36 -11.09
C ALA A 67 -6.78 -9.15 -9.63
N LYS A 68 -5.82 -9.23 -8.69
CA LYS A 68 -6.11 -8.98 -7.27
C LYS A 68 -6.49 -7.52 -7.03
N LEU A 69 -5.82 -6.56 -7.68
CA LEU A 69 -6.15 -5.14 -7.55
C LEU A 69 -7.58 -4.84 -8.01
N GLU A 70 -8.03 -5.43 -9.12
CA GLU A 70 -9.41 -5.29 -9.59
C GLU A 70 -10.42 -5.83 -8.57
N GLU A 71 -10.14 -6.98 -7.95
CA GLU A 71 -10.95 -7.54 -6.85
C GLU A 71 -11.06 -6.56 -5.68
N LEU A 72 -9.93 -5.99 -5.24
CA LEU A 72 -9.89 -5.03 -4.13
C LEU A 72 -10.64 -3.73 -4.48
N ILE A 73 -10.43 -3.19 -5.67
CA ILE A 73 -11.15 -2.00 -6.14
C ILE A 73 -12.65 -2.24 -6.15
N ASN A 74 -13.10 -3.40 -6.66
CA ASN A 74 -14.53 -3.74 -6.66
C ASN A 74 -15.11 -3.97 -5.27
N THR A 75 -14.28 -4.34 -4.30
CA THR A 75 -14.66 -4.50 -2.89
C THR A 75 -14.75 -3.15 -2.18
N TYR A 76 -13.73 -2.29 -2.32
CA TYR A 76 -13.55 -1.11 -1.48
C TYR A 76 -14.05 0.19 -2.11
N LEU A 77 -13.89 0.39 -3.42
CA LEU A 77 -14.30 1.64 -4.08
C LEU A 77 -15.80 1.97 -3.87
N PRO A 78 -16.74 1.00 -3.91
CA PRO A 78 -18.17 1.28 -3.64
C PRO A 78 -18.46 1.93 -2.28
N LEU A 79 -17.58 1.79 -1.29
CA LEU A 79 -17.76 2.40 0.03
C LEU A 79 -17.69 3.93 -0.03
N VAL A 80 -16.88 4.46 -0.96
CA VAL A 80 -16.63 5.90 -1.19
C VAL A 80 -17.21 6.43 -2.50
N GLU A 81 -17.75 5.58 -3.39
CA GLU A 81 -18.22 5.91 -4.76
C GLU A 81 -19.51 6.76 -4.79
N ARG A 82 -19.43 7.99 -4.26
CA ARG A 82 -20.50 9.00 -4.27
C ARG A 82 -19.95 10.39 -3.98
N LYS A 83 -20.71 11.42 -4.35
CA LYS A 83 -20.35 12.83 -4.11
C LYS A 83 -20.13 13.21 -2.64
N PHE A 84 -20.86 12.58 -1.73
CA PHE A 84 -20.76 12.81 -0.29
C PHE A 84 -20.55 11.47 0.43
N PRO A 85 -19.32 10.94 0.45
CA PRO A 85 -19.01 9.68 1.10
C PRO A 85 -19.29 9.75 2.60
N ARG A 86 -19.77 8.63 3.16
CA ARG A 86 -19.90 8.45 4.63
C ARG A 86 -18.79 7.59 5.21
N HIS A 87 -17.99 6.97 4.34
CA HIS A 87 -16.83 6.20 4.70
C HIS A 87 -15.60 7.12 4.72
N ASN A 88 -14.61 6.78 5.54
CA ASN A 88 -13.31 7.44 5.51
C ASN A 88 -12.62 7.26 4.15
N PRO A 89 -11.63 8.08 3.81
CA PRO A 89 -10.72 7.79 2.69
C PRO A 89 -10.20 6.36 2.74
N ILE A 90 -10.05 5.76 1.57
CA ILE A 90 -9.52 4.42 1.39
C ILE A 90 -8.21 4.53 0.63
N ASP A 91 -7.20 3.82 1.09
CA ASP A 91 -5.94 3.68 0.37
C ASP A 91 -5.60 2.19 0.29
N ILE A 92 -5.34 1.72 -0.93
CA ILE A 92 -4.91 0.33 -1.19
C ILE A 92 -3.42 0.34 -1.43
N ILE A 93 -2.68 -0.29 -0.51
CA ILE A 93 -1.22 -0.34 -0.56
C ILE A 93 -0.78 -1.71 -1.05
N VAL A 94 -0.14 -1.75 -2.21
CA VAL A 94 0.43 -2.93 -2.83
C VAL A 94 1.92 -2.97 -2.54
N ILE A 95 2.37 -3.92 -1.73
CA ILE A 95 3.80 -4.15 -1.46
C ILE A 95 4.29 -5.30 -2.35
N THR A 96 5.31 -5.07 -3.17
CA THR A 96 5.85 -6.09 -4.10
C THR A 96 7.37 -6.03 -4.20
N ASP A 97 8.02 -7.17 -4.39
CA ASP A 97 9.46 -7.26 -4.67
C ASP A 97 9.79 -7.46 -6.15
N GLY A 98 8.78 -7.69 -6.99
CA GLY A 98 8.94 -8.00 -8.40
C GLY A 98 7.87 -7.39 -9.30
N VAL A 99 8.02 -7.62 -10.60
CA VAL A 99 7.09 -7.18 -11.64
C VAL A 99 5.82 -8.03 -11.62
N ALA A 100 4.66 -7.38 -11.77
CA ALA A 100 3.39 -8.08 -11.93
C ALA A 100 3.40 -8.95 -13.21
N THR A 101 2.98 -10.20 -13.12
CA THR A 101 2.92 -11.08 -14.31
C THR A 101 1.85 -10.62 -15.31
N ASP A 102 0.83 -9.92 -14.83
CA ASP A 102 -0.25 -9.31 -15.58
C ASP A 102 -0.11 -7.77 -15.70
N GLN A 103 1.12 -7.24 -15.65
CA GLN A 103 1.40 -5.79 -15.65
C GLN A 103 0.67 -5.02 -16.77
N GLN A 104 0.49 -5.63 -17.94
CA GLN A 104 -0.19 -4.99 -19.08
C GLN A 104 -1.67 -4.66 -18.80
N ALA A 105 -2.30 -5.33 -17.82
CA ALA A 105 -3.68 -5.08 -17.41
C ALA A 105 -3.81 -4.00 -16.32
N LEU A 106 -2.72 -3.65 -15.60
CA LEU A 106 -2.77 -2.64 -14.53
C LEU A 106 -3.31 -1.28 -14.99
N PRO A 107 -2.86 -0.70 -16.13
CA PRO A 107 -3.38 0.58 -16.60
C PRO A 107 -4.91 0.58 -16.77
N GLU A 108 -5.49 -0.47 -17.35
CA GLU A 108 -6.93 -0.55 -17.59
C GLU A 108 -7.71 -0.60 -16.27
N VAL A 109 -7.25 -1.40 -15.31
CA VAL A 109 -7.85 -1.54 -13.97
C VAL A 109 -7.85 -0.20 -13.23
N ILE A 110 -6.71 0.50 -13.23
CA ILE A 110 -6.54 1.80 -12.55
C ILE A 110 -7.39 2.88 -13.23
N VAL A 111 -7.33 2.98 -14.56
CA VAL A 111 -8.10 3.98 -15.32
C VAL A 111 -9.61 3.76 -15.13
N SER A 112 -10.07 2.51 -15.12
CA SER A 112 -11.47 2.18 -14.83
C SER A 112 -11.91 2.71 -13.46
N ALA A 113 -11.08 2.53 -12.43
CA ALA A 113 -11.34 3.06 -11.09
C ALA A 113 -11.36 4.59 -11.07
N ALA A 114 -10.40 5.26 -11.69
CA ALA A 114 -10.36 6.72 -11.76
C ALA A 114 -11.62 7.30 -12.44
N GLN A 115 -12.04 6.71 -13.56
CA GLN A 115 -13.28 7.12 -14.25
C GLN A 115 -14.54 6.88 -13.40
N ARG A 116 -14.58 5.80 -12.60
CA ARG A 116 -15.68 5.54 -11.65
C ARG A 116 -15.78 6.66 -10.61
N LEU A 117 -14.65 7.09 -10.05
CA LEU A 117 -14.59 8.20 -9.09
C LEU A 117 -15.10 9.50 -9.71
N GLU A 118 -14.69 9.82 -10.94
CA GLU A 118 -15.14 11.02 -11.66
C GLU A 118 -16.64 11.01 -11.95
N ARG A 119 -17.17 9.91 -12.51
CA ARG A 119 -18.60 9.76 -12.80
C ARG A 119 -19.46 9.93 -11.56
N SER A 120 -18.98 9.40 -10.44
CA SER A 120 -19.68 9.47 -9.14
C SER A 120 -19.40 10.77 -8.37
N GLN A 121 -18.64 11.70 -8.97
CA GLN A 121 -18.24 12.98 -8.40
C GLN A 121 -17.58 12.85 -7.02
N VAL A 122 -16.81 11.79 -6.81
CA VAL A 122 -16.12 11.52 -5.53
C VAL A 122 -15.08 12.62 -5.30
N PRO A 123 -15.03 13.23 -4.10
CA PRO A 123 -14.01 14.22 -3.76
C PRO A 123 -12.57 13.71 -3.96
N GLU A 124 -11.63 14.64 -4.12
CA GLU A 124 -10.20 14.31 -4.18
C GLU A 124 -9.71 13.65 -2.89
N GLY A 125 -8.72 12.76 -2.99
CA GLY A 125 -8.13 12.07 -1.82
C GLY A 125 -9.01 11.03 -1.11
N MET A 126 -10.21 10.71 -1.60
CA MET A 126 -11.08 9.70 -0.96
C MET A 126 -10.74 8.24 -1.32
N PHE A 127 -9.99 8.03 -2.40
CA PHE A 127 -9.55 6.72 -2.86
C PHE A 127 -8.17 6.85 -3.51
N GLY A 128 -7.18 6.11 -3.01
CA GLY A 128 -5.82 6.07 -3.51
C GLY A 128 -5.31 4.64 -3.69
N LEU A 129 -4.30 4.50 -4.53
CA LEU A 129 -3.55 3.28 -4.79
C LEU A 129 -2.07 3.57 -4.61
N GLN A 130 -1.40 2.90 -3.68
CA GLN A 130 0.02 3.09 -3.43
C GLN A 130 0.80 1.82 -3.73
N PHE A 131 1.77 1.90 -4.65
CA PHE A 131 2.66 0.78 -4.95
C PHE A 131 4.02 0.97 -4.28
N VAL A 132 4.36 0.06 -3.38
CA VAL A 132 5.59 0.10 -2.60
C VAL A 132 6.47 -1.07 -2.99
N GLN A 133 7.67 -0.77 -3.46
CA GLN A 133 8.66 -1.81 -3.70
C GLN A 133 9.36 -2.21 -2.40
N ILE A 134 9.63 -3.51 -2.25
CA ILE A 134 10.62 -4.03 -1.31
C ILE A 134 11.75 -4.74 -2.06
N GLY A 135 13.01 -4.53 -1.65
CA GLY A 135 14.16 -5.07 -2.38
C GLY A 135 14.53 -4.23 -3.60
N THR A 136 15.59 -4.61 -4.33
CA THR A 136 16.27 -3.73 -5.30
C THR A 136 16.11 -4.17 -6.75
N ASP A 137 15.00 -4.82 -7.11
CA ASP A 137 14.73 -5.23 -8.49
C ASP A 137 14.55 -3.99 -9.38
N ALA A 138 15.41 -3.83 -10.38
CA ALA A 138 15.39 -2.66 -11.26
C ALA A 138 14.21 -2.67 -12.24
N GLU A 139 13.74 -3.85 -12.66
CA GLU A 139 12.60 -3.98 -13.57
C GLU A 139 11.30 -3.64 -12.83
N ALA A 140 11.15 -4.08 -11.58
CA ALA A 140 10.04 -3.69 -10.72
C ALA A 140 10.03 -2.17 -10.51
N ALA A 141 11.18 -1.55 -10.22
CA ALA A 141 11.27 -0.10 -10.07
C ALA A 141 10.86 0.66 -11.34
N LEU A 142 11.26 0.18 -12.52
CA LEU A 142 10.87 0.75 -13.80
C LEU A 142 9.38 0.56 -14.09
N ALA A 143 8.84 -0.63 -13.79
CA ALA A 143 7.44 -0.96 -13.94
C ALA A 143 6.54 -0.05 -13.11
N LEU A 144 6.91 0.19 -11.85
CA LEU A 144 6.16 1.07 -10.95
C LEU A 144 6.18 2.52 -11.43
N ARG A 145 7.34 3.08 -11.79
CA ARG A 145 7.45 4.45 -12.31
C ARG A 145 6.59 4.71 -13.54
N ALA A 146 6.36 3.69 -14.37
CA ALA A 146 5.51 3.82 -15.54
C ALA A 146 4.00 3.95 -15.19
N LEU A 147 3.58 3.53 -14.00
CA LEU A 147 2.18 3.65 -13.54
C LEU A 147 1.86 5.06 -13.03
N ASP A 148 2.84 5.73 -12.43
CA ASP A 148 2.71 7.03 -11.77
C ASP A 148 2.43 8.16 -12.79
N ASP A 149 3.40 8.47 -13.64
CA ASP A 149 3.35 9.67 -14.50
C ASP A 149 2.51 9.49 -15.76
N HIS A 150 2.25 8.25 -16.19
CA HIS A 150 1.76 7.98 -17.53
C HIS A 150 0.24 8.01 -17.64
N LEU A 151 -0.47 7.59 -16.58
CA LEU A 151 -1.90 7.31 -16.66
C LEU A 151 -2.74 8.59 -16.74
N GLU A 152 -2.45 9.59 -15.91
CA GLU A 152 -3.13 10.90 -15.95
C GLU A 152 -2.96 11.55 -17.33
N GLN A 153 -1.73 11.61 -17.84
CA GLN A 153 -1.42 12.29 -19.10
C GLN A 153 -2.04 11.59 -20.31
N GLN A 154 -1.98 10.25 -20.34
CA GLN A 154 -2.47 9.46 -21.47
C GLN A 154 -3.99 9.37 -21.50
N TYR A 155 -4.63 9.14 -20.36
CA TYR A 155 -6.07 8.84 -20.29
C TYR A 155 -6.93 10.02 -19.82
N LYS A 156 -6.32 11.13 -19.39
CA LYS A 156 -6.99 12.35 -18.91
C LYS A 156 -7.97 12.06 -17.76
N VAL A 157 -7.54 11.19 -16.86
CA VAL A 157 -8.24 10.86 -15.62
C VAL A 157 -7.50 11.48 -14.45
N ARG A 158 -8.22 11.77 -13.36
CA ARG A 158 -7.59 12.20 -12.11
C ARG A 158 -6.52 11.22 -11.63
N ASP A 159 -5.47 11.77 -11.06
CA ASP A 159 -4.42 11.00 -10.41
C ASP A 159 -4.92 10.35 -9.11
N ILE A 160 -4.61 9.07 -8.96
CA ILE A 160 -4.97 8.21 -7.82
C ILE A 160 -3.85 7.21 -7.49
N VAL A 161 -2.70 7.27 -8.17
CA VAL A 161 -1.60 6.33 -8.01
C VAL A 161 -0.41 7.06 -7.43
N ASP A 162 0.21 6.48 -6.41
CA ASP A 162 1.53 6.88 -5.94
C ASP A 162 2.47 5.67 -6.02
N THR A 163 3.72 5.88 -6.41
CA THR A 163 4.73 4.80 -6.42
C THR A 163 5.96 5.11 -5.58
N THR A 164 6.43 4.14 -4.82
CA THR A 164 7.65 4.25 -4.01
C THR A 164 8.61 3.10 -4.32
N PRO A 165 9.64 3.33 -5.17
CA PRO A 165 10.71 2.36 -5.35
C PRO A 165 11.54 2.26 -4.06
N TYR A 166 12.10 1.08 -3.79
CA TYR A 166 12.92 0.88 -2.61
C TYR A 166 14.30 1.52 -2.81
N ASP A 167 14.70 2.35 -1.85
CA ASP A 167 16.03 2.95 -1.81
C ASP A 167 16.76 2.53 -0.53
N PRO A 168 17.78 1.65 -0.62
CA PRO A 168 18.53 1.22 0.56
C PRO A 168 19.31 2.37 1.21
N GLN A 169 19.52 3.50 0.52
CA GLN A 169 20.13 4.70 1.09
C GLN A 169 19.20 5.44 2.05
N GLN A 170 17.88 5.25 1.94
CA GLN A 170 16.87 5.87 2.81
C GLN A 170 16.60 5.07 4.09
N GLY A 171 17.19 3.88 4.21
CA GLY A 171 17.09 3.02 5.38
C GLY A 171 16.65 1.60 5.04
N ALA A 172 16.52 0.77 6.08
CA ALA A 172 15.93 -0.55 5.93
C ALA A 172 14.41 -0.45 5.79
N PHE A 173 13.82 -1.39 5.06
CA PHE A 173 12.37 -1.54 4.99
C PHE A 173 11.81 -1.92 6.38
N ASN A 174 11.27 -0.94 7.10
CA ASN A 174 10.78 -1.07 8.47
C ASN A 174 9.53 -0.21 8.70
N THR A 175 9.05 -0.13 9.95
CA THR A 175 7.86 0.68 10.30
C THR A 175 8.04 2.15 9.96
N ASP A 176 9.21 2.75 10.22
CA ASP A 176 9.46 4.16 9.91
C ASP A 176 9.46 4.44 8.41
N TYR A 177 10.00 3.50 7.61
CA TYR A 177 9.97 3.55 6.16
C TYR A 177 8.53 3.52 5.65
N MET A 178 7.71 2.57 6.13
CA MET A 178 6.29 2.50 5.77
C MET A 178 5.49 3.72 6.27
N LEU A 179 5.81 4.25 7.44
CA LEU A 179 5.14 5.44 7.96
C LEU A 179 5.41 6.67 7.10
N LYS A 180 6.66 6.85 6.61
CA LYS A 180 6.99 7.91 5.65
C LYS A 180 6.15 7.81 4.38
N ILE A 181 6.03 6.61 3.84
CA ILE A 181 5.24 6.30 2.64
C ILE A 181 3.77 6.68 2.85
N LEU A 182 3.17 6.22 3.95
CA LEU A 182 1.78 6.55 4.31
C LEU A 182 1.55 8.05 4.49
N LEU A 183 2.51 8.76 5.06
CA LEU A 183 2.41 10.21 5.29
C LEU A 183 2.68 11.02 4.03
N GLY A 184 3.52 10.53 3.12
CA GLY A 184 3.80 11.14 1.82
C GLY A 184 2.54 11.20 0.96
N GLY A 185 1.80 10.08 0.85
CA GLY A 185 0.55 10.02 0.08
C GLY A 185 -0.56 10.93 0.63
N VAL A 186 -0.52 11.28 1.93
CA VAL A 186 -1.51 12.19 2.56
C VAL A 186 -1.04 13.65 2.56
N ASN A 187 0.27 13.91 2.51
CA ASN A 187 0.84 15.25 2.61
C ASN A 187 1.94 15.48 1.57
N LYS A 188 1.58 16.21 0.51
CA LYS A 188 2.48 16.63 -0.58
C LYS A 188 3.74 17.38 -0.11
N VAL A 189 3.78 17.92 1.11
CA VAL A 189 4.99 18.54 1.68
C VAL A 189 5.99 17.50 2.19
N LEU A 190 5.51 16.38 2.73
CA LEU A 190 6.35 15.25 3.13
C LEU A 190 6.84 14.45 1.92
N ASP A 191 5.99 14.36 0.89
CA ASP A 191 6.33 13.79 -0.42
C ASP A 191 7.54 14.49 -1.09
N ASN A 192 7.65 15.81 -0.92
CA ASN A 192 8.81 16.60 -1.40
C ASN A 192 10.07 16.50 -0.49
N GLY A 193 10.21 15.44 0.31
CA GLY A 193 11.38 15.22 1.16
C GLY A 193 11.39 16.02 2.47
N GLY A 194 10.22 16.49 2.92
CA GLY A 194 10.07 17.14 4.23
C GLY A 194 10.36 16.18 5.39
N PRO A 195 10.94 16.66 6.51
CA PRO A 195 11.19 15.80 7.67
C PRO A 195 9.86 15.33 8.27
N VAL A 196 9.77 14.03 8.58
CA VAL A 196 8.63 13.49 9.35
C VAL A 196 8.59 14.21 10.70
N PRO A 197 7.42 14.73 11.13
CA PRO A 197 7.29 15.39 12.42
C PRO A 197 7.88 14.55 13.54
N SER A 198 8.74 15.16 14.36
CA SER A 198 9.49 14.47 15.41
C SER A 198 8.58 13.73 16.38
N GLU A 199 7.36 14.24 16.59
CA GLU A 199 6.31 13.65 17.41
C GLU A 199 5.87 12.25 16.94
N LEU A 200 5.93 11.98 15.63
CA LEU A 200 5.63 10.67 15.04
C LEU A 200 6.84 9.72 15.07
N LEU A 201 8.07 10.26 15.11
CA LEU A 201 9.32 9.50 15.19
C LEU A 201 9.80 9.24 16.63
N SER A 202 9.30 9.99 17.61
CA SER A 202 9.71 9.89 19.03
C SER A 202 8.99 8.79 19.81
N ILE A 203 8.28 7.90 19.11
CA ILE A 203 7.51 6.82 19.74
C ILE A 203 8.46 5.64 19.97
N PRO A 204 8.73 5.25 21.23
CA PRO A 204 9.54 4.08 21.51
C PRO A 204 8.82 2.84 20.97
N VAL A 205 9.43 2.18 19.98
CA VAL A 205 9.02 0.84 19.56
C VAL A 205 9.19 -0.07 20.78
N PRO A 206 8.14 -0.72 21.30
CA PRO A 206 8.30 -1.63 22.41
C PRO A 206 9.16 -2.80 21.92
N TYR A 207 10.40 -2.86 22.41
CA TYR A 207 11.26 -4.02 22.25
C TYR A 207 10.47 -5.27 22.69
N GLY A 208 10.22 -6.18 21.74
CA GLY A 208 9.65 -7.50 22.03
C GLY A 208 10.54 -8.29 23.00
N PRO A 209 9.98 -9.31 23.68
CA PRO A 209 10.69 -10.02 24.74
C PRO A 209 11.90 -10.78 24.18
N ARG A 210 12.99 -10.77 24.95
CA ARG A 210 14.23 -11.53 24.71
C ARG A 210 14.05 -13.02 24.88
#